data_AF-A0A831Y375-F1
#
_entry.id   AF-A0A831Y375-F1
#
_cell.length_a   1.000
_cell.length_b   1.000
_cell.length_c   1.000
_cell.angle_alpha   90.00
_cell.angle_beta   90.00
_cell.angle_gamma   90.00
#
_symmetry.space_group_name_H-M   'P 1'
#
loop_
_entity.id
_entity.type
_entity.pdbx_description
1 polymer ?
#
loop_
_entity_poly.entity_id
_entity_poly.type
_entity_poly.pdbx_seq_one_letter_code
_entity_poly.pdbx_strand_id
1 'polypeptide(L)' 'MSIMAAPRRHEFAYYGPKLDVLVEAATAWCTEHDCTLEVVPLLRGARLRISGPESAVSQAIREVRTWIRSAR' A
#
# COMPACT_ATOMS: atom_id res chain seq x y z
N MET A 1 -19.56 -11.44 -21.45
CA MET A 1 -18.51 -10.40 -21.54
C MET A 1 -18.16 -10.00 -20.10
N SER A 2 -17.11 -10.57 -19.51
CA SER A 2 -16.64 -10.12 -18.20
C SER A 2 -15.90 -8.81 -18.40
N ILE A 3 -16.44 -7.72 -17.85
CA ILE A 3 -15.78 -6.42 -17.81
C ILE A 3 -14.61 -6.61 -16.84
N MET A 4 -13.39 -6.75 -17.36
CA MET A 4 -12.20 -6.68 -16.51
C MET A 4 -12.13 -5.24 -15.98
N ALA A 5 -12.56 -5.03 -14.74
CA ALA A 5 -12.45 -3.74 -14.08
C ALA A 5 -10.99 -3.31 -14.10
N ALA A 6 -10.72 -2.08 -14.55
CA ALA A 6 -9.37 -1.56 -14.59
C ALA A 6 -8.76 -1.60 -13.17
N PRO A 7 -7.48 -1.99 -13.04
CA PRO A 7 -6.83 -2.07 -11.74
C PRO A 7 -6.88 -0.70 -11.05
N ARG A 8 -7.27 -0.69 -9.78
CA ARG A 8 -7.29 0.52 -8.96
C ARG A 8 -5.87 0.84 -8.52
N ARG A 9 -5.55 2.13 -8.42
CA ARG A 9 -4.27 2.63 -7.91
C ARG A 9 -4.54 3.59 -6.76
N HIS A 10 -3.79 3.44 -5.68
CA HIS A 10 -3.76 4.39 -4.56
C HIS A 10 -2.33 4.77 -4.23
N GLU A 11 -2.09 6.06 -3.98
CA GLU A 11 -0.76 6.60 -3.71
C GLU A 11 -0.80 7.50 -2.49
N PHE A 12 0.20 7.38 -1.63
CA PHE A 12 0.37 8.21 -0.44
C PHE A 12 1.84 8.35 -0.08
N ALA A 13 2.19 9.45 0.60
CA ALA A 13 3.54 9.65 1.14
C ALA A 13 3.56 9.33 2.63
N TYR A 14 4.64 8.70 3.10
CA TYR A 14 4.87 8.40 4.50
C TYR A 14 6.25 8.88 4.95
N TYR A 15 6.28 9.63 6.04
CA TYR A 15 7.47 10.28 6.60
C TYR A 15 7.75 9.86 8.05
N GLY A 16 7.05 8.84 8.55
CA GLY A 16 7.16 8.40 9.94
C GLY A 16 8.35 7.47 10.20
N PRO A 17 8.67 7.21 11.49
CA PRO A 17 9.88 6.49 11.89
C PRO A 17 9.85 4.99 11.58
N LYS A 18 8.69 4.41 11.25
CA LYS A 18 8.52 2.97 10.97
C LYS A 18 8.29 2.68 9.49
N LEU A 19 8.96 3.43 8.61
CA LEU A 19 8.79 3.27 7.16
C LEU A 19 9.12 1.85 6.69
N ASP A 20 10.25 1.30 7.14
CA ASP A 20 10.68 -0.04 6.73
C ASP A 20 9.67 -1.12 7.14
N VAL A 21 9.17 -1.05 8.38
CA VAL A 21 8.13 -1.96 8.90
C VAL A 21 6.82 -1.81 8.11
N LEU A 22 6.44 -0.58 7.75
CA LEU A 22 5.25 -0.33 6.95
C LEU A 22 5.39 -0.90 5.53
N VAL A 23 6.57 -0.74 4.91
CA VAL A 23 6.87 -1.27 3.59
C VAL A 23 6.85 -2.79 3.60
N GLU A 24 7.48 -3.42 4.59
CA GLU A 24 7.50 -4.88 4.76
C GLU A 24 6.08 -5.43 4.90
N ALA A 25 5.29 -4.88 5.84
CA ALA A 25 3.91 -5.29 6.06
C ALA A 25 3.03 -5.11 4.82
N ALA A 26 3.13 -3.95 4.14
CA ALA A 26 2.37 -3.68 2.93
C ALA A 26 2.79 -4.59 1.75
N THR A 27 4.07 -4.92 1.64
CA THR A 27 4.59 -5.83 0.60
C THR A 27 4.08 -7.26 0.82
N ALA A 28 4.18 -7.77 2.05
CA ALA A 28 3.68 -9.08 2.42
C ALA A 28 2.17 -9.18 2.15
N TRP A 29 1.40 -8.20 2.65
CA TRP A 29 -0.05 -8.16 2.44
C TRP A 29 -0.42 -8.13 0.96
N CYS A 30 0.27 -7.31 0.16
CA CYS A 30 -0.03 -7.25 -1.27
C CYS A 30 0.28 -8.55 -2.02
N THR A 31 1.33 -9.25 -1.61
CA THR A 31 1.70 -10.55 -2.18
C THR A 31 0.62 -11.61 -1.94
N GLU A 32 -0.05 -11.56 -0.79
CA GLU A 32 -1.14 -12.50 -0.43
C GLU A 32 -2.49 -12.14 -1.07
N HIS A 33 -2.69 -10.90 -1.51
CA HIS A 33 -3.99 -10.35 -1.90
C HIS A 33 -4.05 -9.80 -3.32
N ASP A 34 -3.20 -10.30 -4.23
CA ASP A 34 -3.16 -9.91 -5.64
C ASP A 34 -3.00 -8.39 -5.87
N CYS A 35 -2.23 -7.70 -5.03
CA CYS A 35 -1.80 -6.32 -5.31
C CYS A 35 -0.28 -6.20 -5.39
N THR A 36 0.16 -5.05 -5.88
CA THR A 36 1.56 -4.67 -5.92
C THR A 36 1.80 -3.41 -5.12
N LEU A 37 2.92 -3.38 -4.42
CA LEU A 37 3.43 -2.18 -3.77
C LEU A 37 4.65 -1.69 -4.55
N GLU A 38 4.63 -0.41 -4.92
CA GLU A 38 5.80 0.31 -5.38
C GLU A 38 6.20 1.35 -4.35
N VAL A 39 7.51 1.47 -4.12
CA VAL A 39 8.08 2.41 -3.16
C VAL A 39 9.06 3.30 -3.90
N VAL A 40 8.81 4.61 -3.88
CA VAL A 40 9.69 5.63 -4.44
C VAL A 40 10.32 6.40 -3.27
N PRO A 41 11.63 6.26 -3.05
CA PRO A 41 12.34 7.03 -2.02
C PRO A 41 12.18 8.54 -2.26
N LEU A 42 12.02 9.30 -1.18
CA LEU A 42 11.99 10.76 -1.18
C LEU A 42 13.16 11.30 -0.34
N LEU A 43 13.44 12.61 -0.45
CA LEU A 43 14.45 13.27 0.40
C LEU A 43 14.19 13.08 1.90
N ARG A 44 12.92 12.92 2.29
CA ARG A 44 12.49 12.43 3.59
C ARG A 44 11.39 11.40 3.36
N GLY A 45 11.50 10.22 3.96
CA GLY A 45 10.49 9.17 3.84
C GLY A 45 10.38 8.56 2.44
N ALA A 46 9.18 8.10 2.08
CA ALA A 46 8.91 7.51 0.77
C ALA A 46 7.48 7.79 0.30
N ARG A 47 7.29 7.74 -1.02
CA ARG A 47 5.99 7.66 -1.68
C ARG A 47 5.69 6.20 -1.96
N LEU A 48 4.55 5.72 -1.46
CA LEU A 48 4.07 4.36 -1.62
C LEU A 48 2.89 4.36 -2.59
N ARG A 49 2.89 3.39 -3.50
CA ARG A 49 1.83 3.17 -4.48
C ARG A 49 1.35 1.73 -4.41
N ILE A 50 0.06 1.55 -4.17
CA ILE A 50 -0.60 0.24 -4.18
C ILE A 50 -1.46 0.14 -5.44
N SER A 51 -1.27 -0.91 -6.22
CA SER A 51 -2.05 -1.17 -7.44
C SER A 51 -2.59 -2.60 -7.46
N GLY A 52 -3.83 -2.81 -7.90
CA GLY A 52 -4.44 -4.14 -7.95
C GLY A 52 -5.96 -4.10 -8.12
N PRO A 53 -6.66 -5.23 -7.89
CA PRO A 53 -8.11 -5.26 -7.84
C PRO A 53 -8.66 -4.23 -6.83
N GLU A 54 -9.82 -3.63 -7.13
CA GLU A 54 -10.41 -2.60 -6.28
C GLU A 54 -10.63 -3.06 -4.83
N SER A 55 -11.07 -4.30 -4.64
CA SER A 55 -11.29 -4.91 -3.33
C SER A 55 -9.98 -5.07 -2.54
N ALA A 56 -8.89 -5.43 -3.22
CA ALA A 56 -7.55 -5.56 -2.64
C ALA A 56 -7.01 -4.20 -2.23
N VAL A 57 -7.01 -3.22 -3.15
CA VAL A 57 -6.53 -1.86 -2.87
C VAL A 57 -7.31 -1.22 -1.73
N SER A 58 -8.64 -1.38 -1.70
CA SER A 58 -9.48 -0.81 -0.63
C SER A 58 -9.20 -1.45 0.73
N GLN A 59 -8.88 -2.74 0.78
CA GLN A 59 -8.47 -3.43 2.00
C GLN A 59 -7.06 -3.02 2.44
N ALA A 60 -6.09 -2.99 1.51
CA ALA A 60 -4.72 -2.57 1.77
C ALA A 60 -4.66 -1.17 2.43
N ILE A 61 -5.47 -0.23 1.93
CA ILE A 61 -5.55 1.13 2.50
C ILE A 61 -6.05 1.10 3.95
N ARG A 62 -7.00 0.23 4.30
CA ARG A 62 -7.50 0.10 5.67
C ARG A 62 -6.41 -0.45 6.59
N GLU A 63 -5.71 -1.49 6.16
CA GLU A 63 -4.60 -2.09 6.91
C GLU A 63 -3.46 -1.10 7.12
N VAL A 64 -3.01 -0.42 6.06
CA VAL A 64 -2.01 0.65 6.14
C VAL A 64 -2.39 1.71 7.16
N ARG A 65 -3.65 2.16 7.18
CA ARG A 65 -4.12 3.13 8.19
C ARG A 65 -4.08 2.57 9.61
N THR A 66 -4.32 1.27 9.79
CA THR A 66 -4.21 0.62 11.09
C THR A 66 -2.76 0.54 11.53
N TRP A 67 -1.84 0.10 10.67
CA TRP A 67 -0.42 0.03 10.97
C TRP A 67 0.19 1.40 11.28
N ILE A 68 -0.18 2.44 10.53
CA ILE A 68 0.27 3.81 10.82
C ILE A 68 -0.22 4.28 12.20
N ARG A 69 -1.43 3.90 12.61
CA ARG A 69 -1.97 4.25 13.93
C ARG A 69 -1.30 3.49 15.06
N SER A 70 -1.01 2.20 14.89
CA SER A 70 -0.27 1.40 15.88
C SER A 70 1.23 1.69 15.91
N ALA A 71 1.75 2.35 14.86
CA ALA A 71 3.14 2.76 14.76
C ALA A 71 3.48 4.00 15.60
N ARG A 72 2.46 4.78 15.99
CA ARG A 72 2.57 6.01 16.79
C ARG A 72 2.68 5.71 18.28
#